data_AF-A0AAN6NVE5-F1
#
_entry.id   AF-A0AAN6NVE5-F1
#
_cell.length_a   1.000
_cell.length_b   1.000
_cell.length_c   1.000
_cell.angle_alpha   90.00
_cell.angle_beta   90.00
_cell.angle_gamma   90.00
#
_symmetry.space_group_name_H-M   'P 1'
#
loop_
_entity.id
_entity.type
_entity.pdbx_description
1 polymer ?
#
loop_
_entity_poly.entity_id
_entity_poly.type
_entity_poly.pdbx_seq_one_letter_code
_entity_poly.pdbx_strand_id
1 'polypeptide(L)'
;MSSANPPATATTGPRPATPMSNGSANHPVDPPPATNGHPNHAHETRPAPAPPANMASKKGKPKKAPEPNEASKLIAARITQLEQDAAGEKDQEAEIEREVKKASRELHSQTSRMNDFQKIDHLTKRCADLLAEMKRLERESIKNKKRGDQLQKDKDNSRNELNKTTSLKEKLEKLCRELQKENNKLKNENKTLSDTQVRSQNSWDERYSALLRRMDDYQEEKENPRKQVVDMEMDEFFRQRFKSLIEQYELRELHFHAQMRTKELEVQYNLARFEREKKNYEAELVRSRQLNAQVQTFSKTETELRQQLNVYVDKFKQVEDTLNNSNDLFLTFRKEMEDMSKKTKRLERENENLKRKHEQVNGNILKMAEERNKYLAEIEDLKKKCEKLNGIIKQMQQQGRGIPQGLAGAVETGYAGGEGELEGDESEYEDEYDEEGDEEVSDEGDEYDDETEDEQQMQQHHQPQPYGPERPPPPAPAPAPVATKAALTANGAYQLC
;
A
#
# COMPACT_ATOMS: atom_id res chain seq x y z
N MET A 1 -20.57 11.48 93.11
CA MET A 1 -21.01 12.73 92.45
C MET A 1 -22.01 12.35 91.39
N SER A 2 -23.17 13.01 91.34
CA SER A 2 -24.37 12.45 90.71
C SER A 2 -24.99 13.36 89.64
N SER A 3 -25.57 12.70 88.64
CA SER A 3 -26.79 13.08 87.90
C SER A 3 -26.76 14.07 86.71
N ALA A 4 -27.44 13.61 85.64
CA ALA A 4 -28.45 14.31 84.81
C ALA A 4 -28.09 15.11 83.53
N ASN A 5 -28.41 14.47 82.38
CA ASN A 5 -29.22 14.96 81.21
C ASN A 5 -28.81 16.21 80.38
N PRO A 6 -29.38 16.42 79.15
CA PRO A 6 -29.96 15.48 78.15
C PRO A 6 -29.45 15.75 76.68
N PRO A 7 -29.89 15.00 75.64
CA PRO A 7 -29.56 15.27 74.22
C PRO A 7 -30.63 16.09 73.47
N ALA A 8 -30.24 16.72 72.34
CA ALA A 8 -31.08 17.64 71.56
C ALA A 8 -31.55 17.09 70.19
N THR A 9 -32.85 17.26 69.95
CA THR A 9 -33.63 17.44 68.69
C THR A 9 -33.02 17.13 67.31
N ALA A 10 -33.80 16.36 66.52
CA ALA A 10 -33.64 16.20 65.06
C ALA A 10 -34.21 17.39 64.26
N THR A 11 -33.88 17.46 62.96
CA THR A 11 -34.47 18.38 61.98
C THR A 11 -34.76 17.64 60.67
N THR A 12 -35.89 17.94 60.03
CA THR A 12 -36.43 17.28 58.83
C THR A 12 -36.50 18.25 57.64
N GLY A 13 -36.38 17.72 56.41
CA GLY A 13 -36.47 18.53 55.18
C GLY A 13 -36.25 17.70 53.91
N PRO A 14 -36.78 18.11 52.74
CA PRO A 14 -37.86 17.32 52.13
C PRO A 14 -37.56 16.69 50.75
N ARG A 15 -38.51 15.88 50.28
CA ARG A 15 -38.47 15.09 49.03
C ARG A 15 -39.60 15.48 48.08
N PRO A 16 -39.32 15.68 46.78
CA PRO A 16 -40.30 15.51 45.69
C PRO A 16 -39.74 14.63 44.55
N ALA A 17 -40.48 14.19 43.53
CA ALA A 17 -41.86 13.73 43.42
C ALA A 17 -41.94 12.91 42.09
N THR A 18 -42.77 11.87 42.01
CA THR A 18 -42.97 11.05 40.78
C THR A 18 -44.40 11.20 40.26
N PRO A 19 -44.62 11.33 38.93
CA PRO A 19 -45.96 11.40 38.36
C PRO A 19 -46.62 10.02 38.13
N MET A 20 -47.96 10.07 38.05
CA MET A 20 -48.96 9.00 37.87
C MET A 20 -49.54 9.05 36.42
N SER A 21 -50.37 8.17 35.85
CA SER A 21 -50.90 6.80 36.12
C SER A 21 -51.72 6.27 34.90
N ASN A 22 -52.50 5.18 35.10
CA ASN A 22 -53.59 4.59 34.27
C ASN A 22 -53.11 3.67 33.12
N GLY A 23 -53.68 2.48 32.83
CA GLY A 23 -54.75 1.65 33.43
C GLY A 23 -55.03 0.43 32.49
N SER A 24 -55.89 -0.57 32.72
CA SER A 24 -56.73 -0.99 33.87
C SER A 24 -57.33 -2.42 33.61
N ALA A 25 -58.27 -2.89 34.45
CA ALA A 25 -59.23 -4.01 34.30
C ALA A 25 -58.82 -5.48 34.64
N ASN A 26 -59.76 -6.19 35.30
CA ASN A 26 -59.77 -7.62 35.70
C ASN A 26 -60.07 -8.55 34.48
N HIS A 27 -59.99 -9.91 34.48
CA HIS A 27 -60.19 -10.99 35.46
C HIS A 27 -59.38 -12.28 35.04
N PRO A 28 -59.36 -13.40 35.82
CA PRO A 28 -58.46 -14.54 35.61
C PRO A 28 -59.05 -15.75 34.83
N VAL A 29 -58.20 -16.59 34.22
CA VAL A 29 -58.53 -17.92 33.65
C VAL A 29 -57.34 -18.89 33.79
N ASP A 30 -57.62 -20.18 34.02
CA ASP A 30 -56.67 -21.30 34.24
C ASP A 30 -55.83 -21.75 33.01
N PRO A 31 -54.74 -22.51 33.20
CA PRO A 31 -53.93 -23.10 32.12
C PRO A 31 -54.38 -24.53 31.71
N PRO A 32 -54.42 -24.86 30.41
CA PRO A 32 -54.66 -26.23 29.90
C PRO A 32 -53.34 -27.03 29.69
N PRO A 33 -53.41 -28.37 29.44
CA PRO A 33 -52.36 -29.30 29.86
C PRO A 33 -51.40 -29.80 28.75
N ALA A 34 -50.42 -30.61 29.20
CA ALA A 34 -49.42 -31.28 28.37
C ALA A 34 -49.98 -32.35 27.42
N THR A 35 -49.23 -32.65 26.36
CA THR A 35 -49.34 -33.89 25.57
C THR A 35 -48.03 -34.68 25.65
N ASN A 36 -48.13 -36.01 25.62
CA ASN A 36 -47.03 -36.94 25.83
C ASN A 36 -46.97 -37.95 24.66
N GLY A 37 -45.77 -38.38 24.27
CA GLY A 37 -45.56 -39.20 23.06
C GLY A 37 -44.26 -39.99 23.05
N HIS A 38 -44.28 -41.17 23.66
CA HIS A 38 -43.27 -42.25 23.57
C HIS A 38 -43.52 -43.10 22.28
N PRO A 39 -42.64 -44.06 21.83
CA PRO A 39 -41.80 -44.93 22.68
C PRO A 39 -40.40 -45.40 22.17
N ASN A 40 -39.68 -46.05 23.10
CA ASN A 40 -38.69 -47.14 22.97
C ASN A 40 -37.53 -47.07 21.94
N HIS A 41 -36.29 -47.20 22.46
CA HIS A 41 -35.40 -48.28 22.03
C HIS A 41 -34.46 -48.76 23.15
N ALA A 42 -33.93 -49.98 22.96
CA ALA A 42 -33.37 -50.92 23.93
C ALA A 42 -32.17 -50.47 24.81
N HIS A 43 -31.99 -51.26 25.87
CA HIS A 43 -30.96 -51.19 26.91
C HIS A 43 -29.71 -51.98 26.49
N GLU A 44 -28.51 -51.41 26.61
CA GLU A 44 -27.26 -52.20 26.52
C GLU A 44 -26.21 -51.71 27.54
N THR A 45 -25.52 -52.64 28.18
CA THR A 45 -24.79 -52.42 29.43
C THR A 45 -23.28 -52.30 29.22
N ARG A 46 -22.65 -51.27 29.79
CA ARG A 46 -21.20 -51.27 30.05
C ARG A 46 -20.81 -50.36 31.23
N PRO A 47 -19.90 -50.78 32.14
CA PRO A 47 -19.62 -50.05 33.37
C PRO A 47 -18.65 -48.86 33.17
N ALA A 48 -18.78 -47.87 34.05
CA ALA A 48 -17.93 -46.69 34.10
C ALA A 48 -16.54 -46.99 34.73
N PRO A 49 -15.43 -46.42 34.21
CA PRO A 49 -14.13 -46.46 34.87
C PRO A 49 -13.96 -45.36 35.92
N ALA A 50 -13.20 -45.67 36.97
CA ALA A 50 -12.88 -44.82 38.12
C ALA A 50 -11.72 -43.81 37.81
N PRO A 51 -11.43 -42.82 38.69
CA PRO A 51 -10.51 -41.73 38.38
C PRO A 51 -9.04 -42.08 38.67
N PRO A 52 -8.06 -41.47 37.96
CA PRO A 52 -6.64 -41.64 38.26
C PRO A 52 -6.13 -40.59 39.28
N ALA A 53 -5.31 -41.08 40.21
CA ALA A 53 -4.56 -40.28 41.17
C ALA A 53 -3.21 -39.79 40.60
N ASN A 54 -2.42 -39.13 41.45
CA ASN A 54 -1.28 -38.28 41.09
C ASN A 54 0.01 -39.02 40.63
N MET A 55 0.73 -38.39 39.70
CA MET A 55 2.20 -38.26 39.61
C MET A 55 3.13 -39.45 39.95
N ALA A 56 3.85 -39.97 38.94
CA ALA A 56 5.30 -40.27 39.05
C ALA A 56 6.02 -40.29 37.68
N SER A 57 7.17 -39.63 37.63
CA SER A 57 8.01 -39.30 36.47
C SER A 57 8.62 -40.45 35.64
N LYS A 58 8.54 -40.37 34.30
CA LYS A 58 9.70 -40.54 33.38
C LYS A 58 9.49 -40.03 31.95
N LYS A 59 10.41 -39.15 31.50
CA LYS A 59 10.75 -38.74 30.11
C LYS A 59 9.59 -38.52 29.09
N GLY A 60 9.18 -37.26 28.91
CA GLY A 60 8.44 -36.75 27.75
C GLY A 60 9.07 -35.44 27.22
N LYS A 61 9.08 -35.24 25.89
CA LYS A 61 9.76 -34.12 25.19
C LYS A 61 9.06 -32.76 25.41
N PRO A 62 9.78 -31.62 25.34
CA PRO A 62 9.19 -30.29 25.57
C PRO A 62 8.33 -29.81 24.40
N LYS A 63 7.23 -29.10 24.70
CA LYS A 63 6.60 -28.18 23.74
C LYS A 63 7.37 -26.85 23.77
N LYS A 64 7.70 -26.36 22.58
CA LYS A 64 8.67 -25.29 22.34
C LYS A 64 8.03 -23.90 22.45
N ALA A 65 8.89 -22.88 22.59
CA ALA A 65 8.62 -21.52 22.14
C ALA A 65 8.19 -21.50 20.64
N PRO A 66 7.67 -20.39 20.10
CA PRO A 66 7.67 -20.19 18.64
C PRO A 66 9.10 -20.42 18.15
N GLU A 67 9.29 -21.50 17.40
CA GLU A 67 10.62 -21.96 17.03
C GLU A 67 11.24 -21.07 15.95
N PRO A 68 12.56 -21.19 15.70
CA PRO A 68 13.14 -20.72 14.44
C PRO A 68 12.32 -21.21 13.23
N ASN A 69 11.73 -22.40 13.35
CA ASN A 69 10.80 -23.01 12.40
C ASN A 69 9.48 -22.22 12.18
N GLU A 70 8.97 -21.44 13.14
CA GLU A 70 7.76 -20.61 12.91
C GLU A 70 8.10 -19.29 12.21
N ALA A 71 9.21 -18.65 12.56
CA ALA A 71 9.73 -17.51 11.81
C ALA A 71 10.12 -17.93 10.37
N SER A 72 10.82 -19.06 10.21
CA SER A 72 11.10 -19.65 8.90
C SER A 72 9.83 -20.07 8.15
N LYS A 73 8.76 -20.52 8.82
CA LYS A 73 7.46 -20.76 8.16
C LYS A 73 6.78 -19.49 7.70
N LEU A 74 6.85 -18.40 8.46
CA LEU A 74 6.32 -17.10 8.03
C LEU A 74 7.10 -16.54 6.85
N ILE A 75 8.44 -16.65 6.87
CA ILE A 75 9.31 -16.27 5.76
C ILE A 75 9.04 -17.17 4.55
N ALA A 76 8.99 -18.49 4.71
CA ALA A 76 8.66 -19.43 3.64
C ALA A 76 7.26 -19.19 3.06
N ALA A 77 6.24 -18.97 3.90
CA ALA A 77 4.90 -18.62 3.44
C ALA A 77 4.89 -17.28 2.69
N ARG A 78 5.72 -16.30 3.08
CA ARG A 78 5.84 -15.04 2.35
C ARG A 78 6.61 -15.17 1.04
N ILE A 79 7.62 -16.05 0.98
CA ILE A 79 8.30 -16.42 -0.25
C ILE A 79 7.33 -17.14 -1.19
N THR A 80 6.63 -18.18 -0.74
CA THR A 80 5.60 -18.89 -1.51
C THR A 80 4.46 -17.97 -1.97
N GLN A 81 4.05 -17.00 -1.15
CA GLN A 81 3.10 -15.96 -1.57
C GLN A 81 3.67 -15.14 -2.72
N LEU A 82 4.89 -14.60 -2.61
CA LEU A 82 5.52 -13.79 -3.65
C LEU A 82 5.82 -14.60 -4.92
N GLU A 83 6.16 -15.89 -4.79
CA GLU A 83 6.31 -16.83 -5.91
C GLU A 83 4.97 -17.12 -6.60
N GLN A 84 3.87 -17.23 -5.85
CA GLN A 84 2.52 -17.34 -6.41
C GLN A 84 2.05 -16.06 -7.07
N ASP A 85 2.31 -14.90 -6.45
CA ASP A 85 1.97 -13.59 -6.99
C ASP A 85 2.73 -13.36 -8.32
N ALA A 86 4.05 -13.63 -8.35
CA ALA A 86 4.88 -13.54 -9.57
C ALA A 86 4.53 -14.59 -10.65
N ALA A 87 4.10 -15.79 -10.25
CA ALA A 87 3.56 -16.77 -11.21
C ALA A 87 2.23 -16.28 -11.81
N GLY A 88 1.37 -15.66 -11.00
CA GLY A 88 0.11 -15.06 -11.45
C GLY A 88 0.32 -13.86 -12.39
N GLU A 89 1.29 -12.99 -12.11
CA GLU A 89 1.71 -11.91 -13.01
C GLU A 89 2.22 -12.47 -14.34
N LYS A 90 3.07 -13.51 -14.31
CA LYS A 90 3.59 -14.16 -15.52
C LYS A 90 2.49 -14.84 -16.35
N ASP A 91 1.51 -15.46 -15.70
CA ASP A 91 0.36 -16.06 -16.38
C ASP A 91 -0.55 -14.97 -16.99
N GLN A 92 -0.72 -13.82 -16.32
CA GLN A 92 -1.42 -12.66 -16.88
C GLN A 92 -0.70 -12.07 -18.10
N GLU A 93 0.62 -11.87 -18.03
CA GLU A 93 1.46 -11.42 -19.14
C GLU A 93 1.30 -12.35 -20.36
N ALA A 94 1.32 -13.67 -20.14
CA ALA A 94 1.13 -14.67 -21.18
C ALA A 94 -0.30 -14.71 -21.73
N GLU A 95 -1.32 -14.39 -20.93
CA GLU A 95 -2.71 -14.23 -21.40
C GLU A 95 -2.86 -12.98 -22.28
N ILE A 96 -2.28 -11.86 -21.87
CA ILE A 96 -2.23 -10.60 -22.64
C ILE A 96 -1.53 -10.84 -23.98
N GLU A 97 -0.36 -11.49 -23.99
CA GLU A 97 0.39 -11.80 -25.21
C GLU A 97 -0.43 -12.68 -26.18
N ARG A 98 -1.18 -13.67 -25.67
CA ARG A 98 -2.07 -14.52 -26.47
C ARG A 98 -3.22 -13.73 -27.07
N GLU A 99 -3.85 -12.86 -26.29
CA GLU A 99 -5.01 -12.09 -26.72
C GLU A 99 -4.59 -10.99 -27.73
N VAL A 100 -3.43 -10.37 -27.55
CA VAL A 100 -2.79 -9.50 -28.57
C VAL A 100 -2.54 -10.29 -29.86
N LYS A 101 -1.85 -11.44 -29.78
CA LYS A 101 -1.60 -12.31 -30.97
C LYS A 101 -2.89 -12.81 -31.64
N LYS A 102 -4.00 -12.89 -30.92
CA LYS A 102 -5.33 -13.24 -31.46
C LYS A 102 -5.97 -12.03 -32.13
N ALA A 103 -5.97 -10.87 -31.49
CA ALA A 103 -6.47 -9.61 -32.04
C ALA A 103 -5.73 -9.21 -33.34
N SER A 104 -4.40 -9.32 -33.39
CA SER A 104 -3.62 -9.03 -34.62
C SER A 104 -3.97 -9.98 -35.77
N ARG A 105 -4.16 -11.28 -35.50
CA ARG A 105 -4.58 -12.26 -36.52
C ARG A 105 -6.00 -11.99 -37.03
N GLU A 106 -6.92 -11.65 -36.12
CA GLU A 106 -8.29 -11.32 -36.48
C GLU A 106 -8.36 -10.02 -37.30
N LEU A 107 -7.63 -8.98 -36.89
CA LEU A 107 -7.52 -7.71 -37.61
C LEU A 107 -6.99 -7.93 -39.03
N HIS A 108 -5.89 -8.68 -39.18
CA HIS A 108 -5.30 -9.02 -40.48
C HIS A 108 -6.26 -9.84 -41.35
N SER A 109 -7.01 -10.78 -40.76
CA SER A 109 -8.03 -11.55 -41.48
C SER A 109 -9.22 -10.70 -41.95
N GLN A 110 -9.56 -9.62 -41.23
CA GLN A 110 -10.66 -8.70 -41.58
C GLN A 110 -10.23 -7.71 -42.66
N THR A 111 -9.01 -7.17 -42.60
CA THR A 111 -8.48 -6.20 -43.58
C THR A 111 -7.90 -6.84 -44.85
N SER A 112 -7.55 -8.12 -44.83
CA SER A 112 -6.95 -8.85 -45.98
C SER A 112 -7.77 -8.82 -47.28
N ARG A 113 -9.09 -8.63 -47.22
CA ARG A 113 -10.00 -8.64 -48.39
C ARG A 113 -10.61 -7.28 -48.72
N MET A 114 -10.23 -6.25 -47.99
CA MET A 114 -10.70 -4.88 -48.19
C MET A 114 -9.81 -4.16 -49.21
N ASN A 115 -10.39 -3.24 -49.98
CA ASN A 115 -9.60 -2.24 -50.69
C ASN A 115 -9.07 -1.17 -49.70
N ASP A 116 -8.12 -0.34 -50.10
CA ASP A 116 -7.43 0.53 -49.14
C ASP A 116 -8.36 1.59 -48.51
N PHE A 117 -9.37 2.06 -49.26
CA PHE A 117 -10.42 2.94 -48.73
C PHE A 117 -11.27 2.26 -47.64
N GLN A 118 -11.65 1.00 -47.85
CA GLN A 118 -12.38 0.18 -46.88
C GLN A 118 -11.52 -0.18 -45.66
N LYS A 119 -10.21 -0.39 -45.83
CA LYS A 119 -9.28 -0.61 -44.71
C LYS A 119 -9.22 0.64 -43.83
N ILE A 120 -9.08 1.83 -44.43
CA ILE A 120 -9.01 3.10 -43.71
C ILE A 120 -10.30 3.32 -42.91
N ASP A 121 -11.49 3.21 -43.52
CA ASP A 121 -12.77 3.36 -42.82
C ASP A 121 -12.93 2.33 -41.67
N HIS A 122 -12.61 1.06 -41.93
CA HIS A 122 -12.69 0.01 -40.93
C HIS A 122 -11.70 0.21 -39.78
N LEU A 123 -10.46 0.63 -40.05
CA LEU A 123 -9.45 0.91 -39.02
C LEU A 123 -9.82 2.13 -38.19
N THR A 124 -10.23 3.24 -38.82
CA THR A 124 -10.70 4.45 -38.13
C THR A 124 -11.86 4.12 -37.19
N LYS A 125 -12.84 3.34 -37.67
CA LYS A 125 -13.98 2.89 -36.85
C LYS A 125 -13.55 1.96 -35.72
N ARG A 126 -12.66 0.99 -35.98
CA ARG A 126 -12.11 0.08 -34.97
C ARG A 126 -11.36 0.84 -33.88
N CYS A 127 -10.57 1.85 -34.22
CA CYS A 127 -9.85 2.69 -33.28
C CYS A 127 -10.81 3.55 -32.44
N ALA A 128 -11.85 4.14 -33.05
CA ALA A 128 -12.88 4.88 -32.32
C ALA A 128 -13.65 3.99 -31.32
N ASP A 129 -14.05 2.78 -31.73
CA ASP A 129 -14.72 1.80 -30.88
C ASP A 129 -13.82 1.34 -29.71
N LEU A 130 -12.54 1.06 -29.98
CA LEU A 130 -11.55 0.69 -28.95
C LEU A 130 -11.31 1.83 -27.95
N LEU A 131 -11.23 3.08 -28.41
CA LEU A 131 -11.06 4.25 -27.55
C LEU A 131 -12.30 4.53 -26.69
N ALA A 132 -13.50 4.33 -27.25
CA ALA A 132 -14.76 4.42 -26.50
C ALA A 132 -14.86 3.32 -25.42
N GLU A 133 -14.46 2.09 -25.75
CA GLU A 133 -14.45 0.95 -24.82
C GLU A 133 -13.37 1.10 -23.73
N MET A 134 -12.17 1.58 -24.07
CA MET A 134 -11.12 1.90 -23.09
C MET A 134 -11.61 2.96 -22.09
N LYS A 135 -12.20 4.06 -22.58
CA LYS A 135 -12.86 5.08 -21.73
C LYS A 135 -14.05 4.51 -20.93
N ARG A 136 -14.70 3.43 -21.37
CA ARG A 136 -15.78 2.75 -20.63
C ARG A 136 -15.19 1.92 -19.48
N LEU A 137 -14.17 1.12 -19.77
CA LEU A 137 -13.45 0.27 -18.84
C LEU A 137 -12.73 1.09 -17.76
N GLU A 138 -12.14 2.24 -18.10
CA GLU A 138 -11.54 3.15 -17.13
C GLU A 138 -12.57 3.66 -16.10
N ARG A 139 -13.73 4.13 -16.58
CA ARG A 139 -14.85 4.56 -15.72
C ARG A 139 -15.38 3.41 -14.86
N GLU A 140 -15.38 2.18 -15.37
CA GLU A 140 -15.77 0.99 -14.61
C GLU A 140 -14.71 0.60 -13.56
N SER A 141 -13.43 0.66 -13.90
CA SER A 141 -12.29 0.46 -12.98
C SER A 141 -12.34 1.44 -11.81
N ILE A 142 -12.59 2.74 -12.07
CA ILE A 142 -12.75 3.76 -11.01
C ILE A 142 -13.95 3.44 -10.09
N LYS A 143 -15.07 2.94 -10.64
CA LYS A 143 -16.23 2.51 -9.83
C LYS A 143 -15.90 1.27 -8.99
N ASN A 144 -15.21 0.29 -9.58
CA ASN A 144 -14.82 -0.95 -8.90
C ASN A 144 -13.79 -0.69 -7.79
N LYS A 145 -12.84 0.22 -8.01
CA LYS A 145 -11.90 0.70 -6.97
C LYS A 145 -12.65 1.32 -5.79
N LYS A 146 -13.56 2.28 -6.04
CA LYS A 146 -14.41 2.89 -5.00
C LYS A 146 -15.26 1.86 -4.25
N ARG A 147 -15.78 0.84 -4.95
CA ARG A 147 -16.52 -0.27 -4.34
C ARG A 147 -15.61 -1.15 -3.47
N GLY A 148 -14.38 -1.41 -3.90
CA GLY A 148 -13.36 -2.11 -3.11
C GLY A 148 -13.02 -1.37 -1.82
N ASP A 149 -12.75 -0.07 -1.91
CA ASP A 149 -12.47 0.80 -0.75
C ASP A 149 -13.64 0.80 0.25
N GLN A 150 -14.87 0.90 -0.24
CA GLN A 150 -16.08 0.84 0.59
C GLN A 150 -16.26 -0.53 1.26
N LEU A 151 -16.11 -1.63 0.52
CA LEU A 151 -16.19 -2.99 1.08
C LEU A 151 -15.09 -3.25 2.12
N GLN A 152 -13.89 -2.73 1.91
CA GLN A 152 -12.80 -2.83 2.88
C GLN A 152 -13.15 -2.07 4.18
N LYS A 153 -13.69 -0.85 4.06
CA LYS A 153 -14.17 -0.05 5.19
C LYS A 153 -15.29 -0.76 5.95
N ASP A 154 -16.24 -1.36 5.25
CA ASP A 154 -17.35 -2.10 5.86
C ASP A 154 -16.90 -3.40 6.54
N LYS A 155 -15.88 -4.07 6.00
CA LYS A 155 -15.21 -5.22 6.64
C LYS A 155 -14.54 -4.81 7.95
N ASP A 156 -13.81 -3.70 7.97
CA ASP A 156 -13.13 -3.22 9.17
C ASP A 156 -14.13 -2.67 10.22
N ASN A 157 -15.22 -2.02 9.80
CA ASN A 157 -16.34 -1.67 10.66
C ASN A 157 -16.98 -2.93 11.30
N SER A 158 -17.29 -3.95 10.48
CA SER A 158 -17.89 -5.21 10.95
C SER A 158 -16.99 -5.95 11.94
N ARG A 159 -15.68 -5.97 11.68
CA ARG A 159 -14.65 -6.50 12.60
C ARG A 159 -14.61 -5.74 13.92
N ASN A 160 -14.73 -4.42 13.89
CA ASN A 160 -14.78 -3.60 15.10
C ASN A 160 -16.05 -3.84 15.93
N GLU A 161 -17.21 -3.97 15.29
CA GLU A 161 -18.46 -4.34 15.98
C GLU A 161 -18.42 -5.77 16.55
N LEU A 162 -17.81 -6.72 15.85
CA LEU A 162 -17.59 -8.08 16.37
C LEU A 162 -16.68 -8.09 17.60
N ASN A 163 -15.62 -7.27 17.61
CA ASN A 163 -14.73 -7.13 18.77
C ASN A 163 -15.45 -6.51 19.98
N LYS A 164 -16.28 -5.47 19.76
CA LYS A 164 -17.14 -4.89 20.81
C LYS A 164 -18.13 -5.91 21.36
N THR A 165 -18.78 -6.67 20.47
CA THR A 165 -19.78 -7.69 20.82
C THR A 165 -19.16 -8.82 21.64
N THR A 166 -17.99 -9.32 21.23
CA THR A 166 -17.20 -10.32 21.98
C THR A 166 -16.83 -9.78 23.37
N SER A 167 -16.32 -8.55 23.44
CA SER A 167 -15.95 -7.91 24.72
C SER A 167 -17.15 -7.71 25.66
N LEU A 168 -18.35 -7.43 25.12
CA LEU A 168 -19.58 -7.32 25.90
C LEU A 168 -20.06 -8.69 26.38
N LYS A 169 -19.98 -9.71 25.53
CA LYS A 169 -20.29 -11.10 25.87
C LYS A 169 -19.40 -11.60 27.01
N GLU A 170 -18.09 -11.37 26.96
CA GLU A 170 -17.15 -11.74 28.04
C GLU A 170 -17.50 -11.06 29.37
N LYS A 171 -17.87 -9.78 29.35
CA LYS A 171 -18.34 -9.04 30.54
C LYS A 171 -19.63 -9.63 31.10
N LEU A 172 -20.59 -9.97 30.24
CA LEU A 172 -21.85 -10.61 30.65
C LEU A 172 -21.62 -12.02 31.22
N GLU A 173 -20.80 -12.85 30.57
CA GLU A 173 -20.44 -14.17 31.10
C GLU A 173 -19.75 -14.08 32.47
N LYS A 174 -18.86 -13.10 32.66
CA LYS A 174 -18.24 -12.84 33.96
C LYS A 174 -19.29 -12.45 35.01
N LEU A 175 -20.18 -11.51 34.70
CA LEU A 175 -21.25 -11.07 35.61
C LEU A 175 -22.21 -12.22 35.96
N CYS A 176 -22.59 -13.06 35.00
CA CYS A 176 -23.40 -14.26 35.25
C CYS A 176 -22.70 -15.24 36.19
N ARG A 177 -21.39 -15.49 36.00
CA ARG A 177 -20.60 -16.36 36.90
C ARG A 177 -20.47 -15.78 38.31
N GLU A 178 -20.29 -14.47 38.44
CA GLU A 178 -20.22 -13.77 39.73
C GLU A 178 -21.58 -13.81 40.45
N LEU A 179 -22.67 -13.45 39.76
CA LEU A 179 -24.03 -13.53 40.30
C LEU A 179 -24.40 -14.94 40.74
N GLN A 180 -24.03 -15.97 39.97
CA GLN A 180 -24.32 -17.36 40.34
C GLN A 180 -23.45 -17.85 41.51
N LYS A 181 -22.22 -17.33 41.66
CA LYS A 181 -21.37 -17.55 42.83
C LYS A 181 -21.96 -16.89 44.08
N GLU A 182 -22.46 -15.66 43.99
CA GLU A 182 -23.13 -14.96 45.09
C GLU A 182 -24.46 -15.63 45.47
N ASN A 183 -25.26 -16.06 44.51
CA ASN A 183 -26.51 -16.78 44.78
C ASN A 183 -26.25 -18.10 45.54
N ASN A 184 -25.23 -18.87 45.12
CA ASN A 184 -24.78 -20.05 45.85
C ASN A 184 -24.23 -19.72 47.26
N LYS A 185 -23.52 -18.60 47.42
CA LYS A 185 -23.03 -18.11 48.72
C LYS A 185 -24.21 -17.80 49.66
N LEU A 186 -25.17 -17.00 49.19
CA LEU A 186 -26.38 -16.63 49.95
C LEU A 186 -27.23 -17.87 50.31
N LYS A 187 -27.34 -18.84 49.39
CA LYS A 187 -28.04 -20.11 49.66
C LYS A 187 -27.34 -20.91 50.79
N ASN A 188 -26.02 -20.94 50.80
CA ASN A 188 -25.24 -21.61 51.85
C ASN A 188 -25.29 -20.84 53.18
N GLU A 189 -25.23 -19.51 53.17
CA GLU A 189 -25.38 -18.66 54.34
C GLU A 189 -26.77 -18.81 54.98
N ASN A 190 -27.83 -18.75 54.17
CA ASN A 190 -29.21 -18.94 54.62
C ASN A 190 -29.43 -20.36 55.19
N LYS A 191 -28.88 -21.40 54.54
CA LYS A 191 -28.89 -22.75 55.11
C LYS A 191 -28.16 -22.81 56.45
N THR A 192 -26.98 -22.20 56.56
CA THR A 192 -26.18 -22.19 57.79
C THR A 192 -26.90 -21.44 58.93
N LEU A 193 -27.58 -20.33 58.62
CA LEU A 193 -28.44 -19.60 59.54
C LEU A 193 -29.62 -20.46 60.02
N SER A 194 -30.32 -21.14 59.10
CA SER A 194 -31.41 -22.06 59.43
C SER A 194 -30.95 -23.23 60.30
N ASP A 195 -29.86 -23.90 59.93
CA ASP A 195 -29.24 -24.98 60.72
C ASP A 195 -28.83 -24.49 62.13
N THR A 196 -28.34 -23.25 62.24
CA THR A 196 -27.97 -22.62 63.53
C THR A 196 -29.19 -22.28 64.38
N GLN A 197 -30.26 -21.76 63.76
CA GLN A 197 -31.52 -21.46 64.43
C GLN A 197 -32.18 -22.73 64.98
N VAL A 198 -32.24 -23.81 64.19
CA VAL A 198 -32.75 -25.12 64.65
C VAL A 198 -31.90 -25.68 65.81
N ARG A 199 -30.56 -25.61 65.72
CA ARG A 199 -29.69 -26.03 66.84
C ARG A 199 -29.93 -25.19 68.10
N SER A 200 -30.11 -23.87 67.95
CA SER A 200 -30.40 -22.99 69.08
C SER A 200 -31.78 -23.28 69.69
N GLN A 201 -32.79 -23.55 68.86
CA GLN A 201 -34.12 -23.94 69.32
C GLN A 201 -34.05 -25.25 70.13
N ASN A 202 -33.48 -26.31 69.54
CA ASN A 202 -33.32 -27.60 70.21
C ASN A 202 -32.54 -27.47 71.54
N SER A 203 -31.49 -26.62 71.58
CA SER A 203 -30.73 -26.37 72.82
C SER A 203 -31.55 -25.62 73.88
N TRP A 204 -32.46 -24.73 73.49
CA TRP A 204 -33.40 -24.11 74.42
C TRP A 204 -34.46 -25.10 74.91
N ASP A 205 -35.04 -25.90 74.01
CA ASP A 205 -36.03 -26.92 74.36
C ASP A 205 -35.44 -27.97 75.32
N GLU A 206 -34.18 -28.38 75.12
CA GLU A 206 -33.42 -29.26 76.02
C GLU A 206 -33.17 -28.59 77.38
N ARG A 207 -32.78 -27.30 77.41
CA ARG A 207 -32.60 -26.55 78.67
C ARG A 207 -33.91 -26.38 79.45
N TYR A 208 -35.02 -26.09 78.77
CA TYR A 208 -36.34 -26.01 79.40
C TYR A 208 -36.78 -27.37 79.92
N SER A 209 -36.58 -28.44 79.15
CA SER A 209 -36.88 -29.82 79.58
C SER A 209 -36.04 -30.24 80.80
N ALA A 210 -34.77 -29.86 80.85
CA ALA A 210 -33.89 -30.10 82.00
C ALA A 210 -34.27 -29.25 83.23
N LEU A 211 -34.72 -28.01 83.02
CA LEU A 211 -35.21 -27.14 84.10
C LEU A 211 -36.51 -27.69 84.70
N LEU A 212 -37.45 -28.13 83.86
CA LEU A 212 -38.70 -28.76 84.29
C LEU A 212 -38.42 -30.03 85.10
N ARG A 213 -37.60 -30.95 84.58
CA ARG A 213 -37.16 -32.13 85.34
C ARG A 213 -36.55 -31.77 86.68
N ARG A 214 -35.65 -30.78 86.72
CA ARG A 214 -35.05 -30.33 88.00
C ARG A 214 -36.07 -29.73 88.98
N MET A 215 -37.15 -29.14 88.49
CA MET A 215 -38.25 -28.67 89.34
C MET A 215 -39.11 -29.83 89.84
N ASP A 216 -39.36 -30.84 89.01
CA ASP A 216 -40.02 -32.10 89.39
C ASP A 216 -39.18 -32.84 90.45
N ASP A 217 -37.86 -33.03 90.19
CA ASP A 217 -36.88 -33.61 91.11
C ASP A 217 -36.84 -32.84 92.44
N TYR A 218 -36.88 -31.51 92.41
CA TYR A 218 -36.89 -30.67 93.61
C TYR A 218 -38.22 -30.76 94.38
N GLN A 219 -39.34 -31.00 93.70
CA GLN A 219 -40.61 -31.32 94.36
C GLN A 219 -40.56 -32.70 95.01
N GLU A 220 -40.02 -33.72 94.32
CA GLU A 220 -39.86 -35.08 94.87
C GLU A 220 -38.88 -35.10 96.06
N GLU A 221 -37.75 -34.39 95.99
CA GLU A 221 -36.76 -34.29 97.08
C GLU A 221 -37.27 -33.43 98.24
N LYS A 222 -38.13 -32.43 97.99
CA LYS A 222 -38.85 -31.71 99.05
C LYS A 222 -39.87 -32.61 99.76
N GLU A 223 -40.52 -33.52 99.05
CA GLU A 223 -41.42 -34.52 99.64
C GLU A 223 -40.68 -35.67 100.32
N ASN A 224 -39.43 -35.96 99.92
CA ASN A 224 -38.64 -37.08 100.46
C ASN A 224 -37.13 -36.76 100.53
N PRO A 225 -36.65 -35.99 101.54
CA PRO A 225 -35.27 -35.51 101.60
C PRO A 225 -34.27 -36.65 101.90
N ARG A 226 -33.38 -36.96 100.95
CA ARG A 226 -32.37 -38.00 101.13
C ARG A 226 -31.08 -37.47 101.73
N LYS A 227 -30.51 -38.22 102.67
CA LYS A 227 -29.19 -37.92 103.24
C LYS A 227 -28.10 -38.27 102.23
N GLN A 228 -27.27 -37.28 101.89
CA GLN A 228 -26.10 -37.46 101.03
C GLN A 228 -25.08 -38.38 101.70
N VAL A 229 -24.75 -39.48 101.02
CA VAL A 229 -23.57 -40.31 101.30
C VAL A 229 -22.54 -39.97 100.23
N VAL A 230 -21.29 -39.74 100.64
CA VAL A 230 -20.19 -39.47 99.70
C VAL A 230 -19.77 -40.80 99.07
N ASP A 231 -20.07 -40.95 97.79
CA ASP A 231 -19.77 -42.13 97.01
C ASP A 231 -18.31 -42.11 96.52
N MET A 232 -17.56 -43.18 96.80
CA MET A 232 -16.17 -43.31 96.40
C MET A 232 -16.00 -43.71 94.93
N GLU A 233 -17.00 -44.34 94.31
CA GLU A 233 -16.99 -44.63 92.87
C GLU A 233 -17.00 -43.33 92.05
N MET A 234 -17.63 -42.29 92.60
CA MET A 234 -17.71 -40.97 91.98
C MET A 234 -16.35 -40.25 91.93
N ASP A 235 -15.47 -40.43 92.93
CA ASP A 235 -14.10 -39.87 92.91
C ASP A 235 -13.24 -40.54 91.83
N GLU A 236 -13.35 -41.87 91.68
CA GLU A 236 -12.66 -42.58 90.60
C GLU A 236 -13.21 -42.19 89.22
N PHE A 237 -14.52 -42.02 89.08
CA PHE A 237 -15.14 -41.49 87.86
C PHE A 237 -14.64 -40.07 87.54
N PHE A 238 -14.55 -39.17 88.53
CA PHE A 238 -13.95 -37.85 88.34
C PHE A 238 -12.48 -37.94 87.91
N ARG A 239 -11.69 -38.83 88.51
CA ARG A 239 -10.28 -39.05 88.13
C ARG A 239 -10.14 -39.54 86.69
N GLN A 240 -10.98 -40.47 86.25
CA GLN A 240 -11.03 -40.91 84.85
C GLN A 240 -11.47 -39.79 83.90
N ARG A 241 -12.45 -38.96 84.31
CA ARG A 241 -12.90 -37.79 83.54
C ARG A 241 -11.81 -36.72 83.41
N PHE A 242 -11.06 -36.41 84.48
CA PHE A 242 -9.92 -35.50 84.41
C PHE A 242 -8.79 -36.03 83.52
N LYS A 243 -8.48 -37.34 83.60
CA LYS A 243 -7.50 -37.98 82.71
C LYS A 243 -7.92 -37.87 81.24
N SER A 244 -9.17 -38.22 80.92
CA SER A 244 -9.71 -38.09 79.57
C SER A 244 -9.75 -36.63 79.08
N LEU A 245 -10.03 -35.68 79.97
CA LEU A 245 -10.00 -34.26 79.64
C LEU A 245 -8.58 -33.80 79.25
N ILE A 246 -7.56 -34.20 80.02
CA ILE A 246 -6.15 -33.89 79.73
C ILE A 246 -5.73 -34.51 78.38
N GLU A 247 -6.02 -35.80 78.15
CA GLU A 247 -5.75 -36.48 76.88
C GLU A 247 -6.44 -35.78 75.67
N GLN A 248 -7.65 -35.25 75.85
CA GLN A 248 -8.34 -34.46 74.83
C GLN A 248 -7.67 -33.10 74.58
N TYR A 249 -7.16 -32.43 75.62
CA TYR A 249 -6.40 -31.18 75.46
C TYR A 249 -5.08 -31.41 74.72
N GLU A 250 -4.31 -32.44 75.09
CA GLU A 250 -3.06 -32.82 74.42
C GLU A 250 -3.30 -33.16 72.94
N LEU A 251 -4.36 -33.94 72.64
CA LEU A 251 -4.73 -34.27 71.27
C LEU A 251 -5.16 -33.04 70.46
N ARG A 252 -5.85 -32.09 71.08
CA ARG A 252 -6.24 -30.81 70.47
C ARG A 252 -5.03 -29.93 70.18
N GLU A 253 -4.06 -29.87 71.09
CA GLU A 253 -2.82 -29.12 70.92
C GLU A 253 -1.94 -29.72 69.80
N LEU A 254 -1.81 -31.04 69.77
CA LEU A 254 -1.15 -31.76 68.67
C LEU A 254 -1.84 -31.51 67.32
N HIS A 255 -3.17 -31.48 67.29
CA HIS A 255 -3.94 -31.13 66.09
C HIS A 255 -3.65 -29.70 65.62
N PHE A 256 -3.63 -28.71 66.52
CA PHE A 256 -3.29 -27.34 66.16
C PHE A 256 -1.85 -27.19 65.67
N HIS A 257 -0.88 -27.89 66.27
CA HIS A 257 0.50 -27.90 65.76
C HIS A 257 0.61 -28.52 64.35
N ALA A 258 -0.11 -29.61 64.08
CA ALA A 258 -0.17 -30.20 62.75
C ALA A 258 -0.85 -29.27 61.72
N GLN A 259 -1.92 -28.59 62.13
CA GLN A 259 -2.63 -27.62 61.30
C GLN A 259 -1.76 -26.40 60.97
N MET A 260 -1.05 -25.83 61.96
CA MET A 260 -0.12 -24.72 61.76
C MET A 260 1.01 -25.09 60.80
N ARG A 261 1.66 -26.24 61.00
CA ARG A 261 2.69 -26.75 60.07
C ARG A 261 2.15 -26.92 58.65
N THR A 262 0.90 -27.36 58.50
CA THR A 262 0.25 -27.47 57.18
C THR A 262 0.07 -26.10 56.54
N LYS A 263 -0.33 -25.07 57.31
CA LYS A 263 -0.46 -23.69 56.81
C LYS A 263 0.87 -23.02 56.49
N GLU A 264 1.92 -23.28 57.26
CA GLU A 264 3.29 -22.85 56.94
C GLU A 264 3.77 -23.44 55.60
N LEU A 265 3.55 -24.74 55.38
CA LEU A 265 3.88 -25.41 54.11
C LEU A 265 3.03 -24.90 52.93
N GLU A 266 1.73 -24.65 53.13
CA GLU A 266 0.87 -24.01 52.12
C GLU A 266 1.41 -22.62 51.71
N VAL A 267 1.83 -21.79 52.67
CA VAL A 267 2.41 -20.46 52.40
C VAL A 267 3.73 -20.58 51.64
N GLN A 268 4.66 -21.43 52.10
CA GLN A 268 5.95 -21.65 51.44
C GLN A 268 5.78 -22.16 50.00
N TYR A 269 4.86 -23.10 49.76
CA TYR A 269 4.56 -23.62 48.43
C TYR A 269 4.02 -22.52 47.50
N ASN A 270 3.09 -21.69 47.97
CA ASN A 270 2.55 -20.60 47.16
C ASN A 270 3.58 -19.50 46.89
N LEU A 271 4.46 -19.19 47.85
CA LEU A 271 5.55 -18.23 47.67
C LEU A 271 6.57 -18.73 46.63
N ALA A 272 7.05 -19.98 46.75
CA ALA A 272 7.97 -20.58 45.78
C ALA A 272 7.35 -20.69 44.37
N ARG A 273 6.04 -20.97 44.28
CA ARG A 273 5.30 -20.94 43.01
C ARG A 273 5.25 -19.53 42.42
N PHE A 274 4.98 -18.50 43.22
CA PHE A 274 4.96 -17.11 42.78
C PHE A 274 6.34 -16.64 42.31
N GLU A 275 7.41 -16.95 43.05
CA GLU A 275 8.79 -16.61 42.66
C GLU A 275 9.18 -17.26 41.33
N ARG A 276 8.80 -18.53 41.11
CA ARG A 276 9.03 -19.22 39.84
C ARG A 276 8.31 -18.54 38.68
N GLU A 277 7.05 -18.15 38.88
CA GLU A 277 6.27 -17.50 37.83
C GLU A 277 6.76 -16.08 37.53
N LYS A 278 7.16 -15.33 38.58
CA LYS A 278 7.84 -14.03 38.45
C LYS A 278 9.12 -14.15 37.64
N LYS A 279 9.98 -15.13 37.94
CA LYS A 279 11.23 -15.38 37.21
C LYS A 279 10.99 -15.76 35.74
N ASN A 280 9.96 -16.55 35.47
CA ASN A 280 9.55 -16.87 34.10
C ASN A 280 9.09 -15.62 33.34
N TYR A 281 8.26 -14.77 33.96
CA TYR A 281 7.81 -13.51 33.39
C TYR A 281 8.97 -12.53 33.12
N GLU A 282 9.91 -12.39 34.05
CA GLU A 282 11.10 -11.56 33.87
C GLU A 282 11.99 -12.05 32.71
N ALA A 283 12.17 -13.37 32.59
CA ALA A 283 12.91 -13.97 31.47
C ALA A 283 12.23 -13.72 30.12
N GLU A 284 10.90 -13.90 30.04
CA GLU A 284 10.15 -13.67 28.80
C GLU A 284 10.06 -12.17 28.45
N LEU A 285 10.04 -11.28 29.45
CA LEU A 285 10.11 -9.82 29.25
C LEU A 285 11.48 -9.40 28.67
N VAL A 286 12.58 -9.96 29.16
CA VAL A 286 13.92 -9.73 28.59
C VAL A 286 13.99 -10.24 27.15
N ARG A 287 13.46 -11.44 26.89
CA ARG A 287 13.40 -12.04 25.56
C ARG A 287 12.57 -11.18 24.60
N SER A 288 11.39 -10.74 25.02
CA SER A 288 10.51 -9.85 24.25
C SER A 288 11.21 -8.54 23.87
N ARG A 289 11.94 -7.91 24.81
CA ARG A 289 12.75 -6.71 24.54
C ARG A 289 13.85 -6.97 23.51
N GLN A 290 14.55 -8.10 23.60
CA GLN A 290 15.57 -8.49 22.62
C GLN A 290 14.99 -8.68 21.21
N LEU A 291 13.86 -9.40 21.08
CA LEU A 291 13.18 -9.56 19.80
C LEU A 291 12.69 -8.21 19.26
N ASN A 292 12.15 -7.33 20.10
CA ASN A 292 11.69 -6.01 19.66
C ASN A 292 12.84 -5.16 19.11
N ALA A 293 13.99 -5.14 19.80
CA ALA A 293 15.19 -4.46 19.31
C ALA A 293 15.73 -5.06 17.99
N GLN A 294 15.66 -6.38 17.82
CA GLN A 294 16.03 -7.05 16.56
C GLN A 294 15.09 -6.64 15.41
N VAL A 295 13.77 -6.63 15.64
CA VAL A 295 12.78 -6.19 14.64
C VAL A 295 12.97 -4.72 14.27
N GLN A 296 13.24 -3.83 15.24
CA GLN A 296 13.57 -2.43 14.95
C GLN A 296 14.84 -2.30 14.11
N THR A 297 15.87 -3.11 14.41
CA THR A 297 17.13 -3.13 13.64
C THR A 297 16.88 -3.54 12.19
N PHE A 298 16.14 -4.64 11.96
CA PHE A 298 15.82 -5.10 10.61
C PHE A 298 14.95 -4.11 9.83
N SER A 299 13.94 -3.52 10.48
CA SER A 299 13.09 -2.48 9.86
C SER A 299 13.89 -1.23 9.46
N LYS A 300 14.88 -0.82 10.27
CA LYS A 300 15.81 0.26 9.90
C LYS A 300 16.64 -0.11 8.68
N THR A 301 17.26 -1.30 8.66
CA THR A 301 18.07 -1.74 7.51
C THR A 301 17.24 -1.92 6.23
N GLU A 302 15.99 -2.38 6.34
CA GLU A 302 15.05 -2.48 5.21
C GLU A 302 14.74 -1.08 4.66
N THR A 303 14.47 -0.11 5.53
CA THR A 303 14.20 1.28 5.15
C THR A 303 15.41 1.90 4.42
N GLU A 304 16.63 1.68 4.94
CA GLU A 304 17.87 2.13 4.32
C GLU A 304 18.12 1.49 2.94
N LEU A 305 17.80 0.20 2.77
CA LEU A 305 17.91 -0.50 1.49
C LEU A 305 16.85 -0.02 0.48
N ARG A 306 15.61 0.22 0.90
CA ARG A 306 14.57 0.85 0.04
C ARG A 306 14.99 2.26 -0.40
N GLN A 307 15.59 3.04 0.49
CA GLN A 307 16.08 4.37 0.15
C GLN A 307 17.23 4.32 -0.87
N GLN A 308 18.16 3.36 -0.73
CA GLN A 308 19.20 3.11 -1.74
C GLN A 308 18.61 2.67 -3.09
N LEU A 309 17.60 1.79 -3.09
CA LEU A 309 16.92 1.36 -4.31
C LEU A 309 16.28 2.55 -5.05
N ASN A 310 15.56 3.42 -4.34
CA ASN A 310 14.98 4.63 -4.92
C ASN A 310 16.05 5.54 -5.55
N VAL A 311 17.18 5.76 -4.85
CA VAL A 311 18.31 6.52 -5.40
C VAL A 311 18.90 5.89 -6.67
N TYR A 312 18.90 4.56 -6.79
CA TYR A 312 19.29 3.90 -8.04
C TYR A 312 18.25 4.05 -9.14
N VAL A 313 16.95 3.97 -8.84
CA VAL A 313 15.86 4.24 -9.80
C VAL A 313 15.96 5.68 -10.34
N ASP A 314 16.17 6.67 -9.47
CA ASP A 314 16.32 8.07 -9.86
C ASP A 314 17.57 8.30 -10.74
N LYS A 315 18.68 7.59 -10.45
CA LYS A 315 19.88 7.60 -11.30
C LYS A 315 19.65 6.93 -12.66
N PHE A 316 18.88 5.85 -12.72
CA PHE A 316 18.53 5.21 -13.99
C PHE A 316 17.70 6.14 -14.86
N LYS A 317 16.69 6.79 -14.29
CA LYS A 317 15.92 7.85 -14.97
C LYS A 317 16.81 8.98 -15.47
N GLN A 318 17.74 9.47 -14.64
CA GLN A 318 18.69 10.51 -15.09
C GLN A 318 19.54 10.08 -16.30
N VAL A 319 19.95 8.81 -16.38
CA VAL A 319 20.68 8.28 -17.53
C VAL A 319 19.77 8.14 -18.76
N GLU A 320 18.55 7.67 -18.58
CA GLU A 320 17.51 7.56 -19.61
C GLU A 320 17.15 8.95 -20.19
N ASP A 321 16.87 9.94 -19.32
CA ASP A 321 16.65 11.33 -19.69
C ASP A 321 17.85 11.89 -20.48
N THR A 322 19.08 11.66 -20.02
CA THR A 322 20.29 12.13 -20.71
C THR A 322 20.45 11.49 -22.08
N LEU A 323 20.12 10.19 -22.20
CA LEU A 323 20.19 9.46 -23.46
C LEU A 323 19.14 9.93 -24.46
N ASN A 324 17.89 10.15 -24.00
CA ASN A 324 16.81 10.71 -24.83
C ASN A 324 17.17 12.13 -25.31
N ASN A 325 17.58 13.03 -24.42
CA ASN A 325 18.07 14.36 -24.80
C ASN A 325 19.24 14.29 -25.82
N SER A 326 20.11 13.29 -25.72
CA SER A 326 21.19 13.10 -26.69
C SER A 326 20.71 12.57 -28.05
N ASN A 327 19.69 11.72 -28.07
CA ASN A 327 19.06 11.23 -29.30
C ASN A 327 18.36 12.37 -30.04
N ASP A 328 17.62 13.23 -29.33
CA ASP A 328 16.98 14.43 -29.91
C ASP A 328 18.02 15.38 -30.52
N LEU A 329 19.18 15.53 -29.86
CA LEU A 329 20.30 16.31 -30.39
C LEU A 329 20.93 15.67 -31.64
N PHE A 330 20.99 14.32 -31.72
CA PHE A 330 21.44 13.64 -32.93
C PHE A 330 20.42 13.75 -34.08
N LEU A 331 19.11 13.69 -33.80
CA LEU A 331 18.04 13.86 -34.78
C LEU A 331 18.04 15.28 -35.35
N THR A 332 18.16 16.30 -34.50
CA THR A 332 18.28 17.71 -34.93
C THR A 332 19.53 17.94 -35.75
N PHE A 333 20.70 17.44 -35.36
CA PHE A 333 21.91 17.52 -36.20
C PHE A 333 21.77 16.77 -37.54
N ARG A 334 21.11 15.61 -37.59
CA ARG A 334 20.79 14.93 -38.86
C ARG A 334 19.96 15.83 -39.77
N LYS A 335 18.89 16.41 -39.24
CA LYS A 335 18.00 17.32 -39.98
C LYS A 335 18.75 18.56 -40.49
N GLU A 336 19.56 19.19 -39.66
CA GLU A 336 20.40 20.33 -40.06
C GLU A 336 21.42 19.95 -41.14
N MET A 337 22.06 18.77 -41.05
CA MET A 337 22.99 18.28 -42.08
C MET A 337 22.29 17.97 -43.41
N GLU A 338 21.08 17.40 -43.37
CA GLU A 338 20.25 17.24 -44.57
C GLU A 338 19.88 18.58 -45.19
N ASP A 339 19.42 19.54 -44.40
CA ASP A 339 18.97 20.83 -44.90
C ASP A 339 20.14 21.67 -45.44
N MET A 340 21.32 21.58 -44.81
CA MET A 340 22.58 22.06 -45.38
C MET A 340 22.92 21.37 -46.72
N SER A 341 22.70 20.06 -46.84
CA SER A 341 22.94 19.33 -48.09
C SER A 341 21.94 19.71 -49.19
N LYS A 342 20.65 19.90 -48.84
CA LYS A 342 19.59 20.40 -49.74
C LYS A 342 19.89 21.83 -50.20
N LYS A 343 20.33 22.71 -49.27
CA LYS A 343 20.75 24.09 -49.55
C LYS A 343 21.98 24.14 -50.46
N THR A 344 22.98 23.28 -50.23
CA THR A 344 24.18 23.17 -51.08
C THR A 344 23.77 22.80 -52.52
N LYS A 345 22.98 21.74 -52.69
CA LYS A 345 22.44 21.33 -54.01
C LYS A 345 21.61 22.42 -54.68
N ARG A 346 20.86 23.25 -53.93
CA ARG A 346 20.11 24.38 -54.47
C ARG A 346 21.05 25.48 -54.99
N LEU A 347 22.06 25.87 -54.21
CA LEU A 347 23.05 26.86 -54.59
C LEU A 347 23.91 26.41 -55.78
N GLU A 348 24.26 25.13 -55.88
CA GLU A 348 24.95 24.55 -57.04
C GLU A 348 24.13 24.71 -58.33
N ARG A 349 22.83 24.37 -58.32
CA ARG A 349 21.93 24.56 -59.47
C ARG A 349 21.75 26.04 -59.83
N GLU A 350 21.64 26.91 -58.83
CA GLU A 350 21.51 28.35 -59.05
C GLU A 350 22.78 28.93 -59.68
N ASN A 351 23.96 28.50 -59.23
CA ASN A 351 25.25 28.90 -59.77
C ASN A 351 25.45 28.37 -61.21
N GLU A 352 25.07 27.12 -61.50
CA GLU A 352 25.01 26.64 -62.90
C GLU A 352 24.07 27.47 -63.77
N ASN A 353 22.89 27.84 -63.26
CA ASN A 353 21.91 28.63 -64.00
C ASN A 353 22.43 30.06 -64.26
N LEU A 354 23.05 30.70 -63.27
CA LEU A 354 23.75 31.97 -63.44
C LEU A 354 24.87 31.88 -64.48
N LYS A 355 25.65 30.79 -64.48
CA LYS A 355 26.68 30.55 -65.48
C LYS A 355 26.10 30.39 -66.89
N ARG A 356 25.02 29.61 -67.06
CA ARG A 356 24.29 29.47 -68.34
C ARG A 356 23.75 30.83 -68.82
N LYS A 357 23.13 31.62 -67.94
CA LYS A 357 22.65 32.98 -68.25
C LYS A 357 23.79 33.91 -68.67
N HIS A 358 24.92 33.87 -67.97
CA HIS A 358 26.11 34.66 -68.32
C HIS A 358 26.70 34.26 -69.68
N GLU A 359 26.79 32.95 -69.97
CA GLU A 359 27.21 32.44 -71.29
C GLU A 359 26.23 32.87 -72.39
N GLN A 360 24.92 32.81 -72.14
CA GLN A 360 23.88 33.27 -73.06
C GLN A 360 23.95 34.78 -73.33
N VAL A 361 24.12 35.61 -72.29
CA VAL A 361 24.27 37.07 -72.41
C VAL A 361 25.54 37.42 -73.19
N ASN A 362 26.67 36.77 -72.90
CA ASN A 362 27.90 36.97 -73.68
C ASN A 362 27.75 36.55 -75.14
N GLY A 363 27.03 35.45 -75.42
CA GLY A 363 26.66 35.04 -76.78
C GLY A 363 25.80 36.09 -77.51
N ASN A 364 24.83 36.69 -76.82
CA ASN A 364 24.01 37.77 -77.38
C ASN A 364 24.83 39.05 -77.63
N ILE A 365 25.73 39.41 -76.72
CA ILE A 365 26.66 40.55 -76.89
C ILE A 365 27.58 40.34 -78.10
N LEU A 366 28.10 39.12 -78.29
CA LEU A 366 28.88 38.76 -79.49
C LEU A 366 28.07 38.93 -80.78
N LYS A 367 26.83 38.41 -80.84
CA LYS A 367 25.95 38.59 -82.00
C LYS A 367 25.66 40.07 -82.29
N MET A 368 25.32 40.87 -81.28
CA MET A 368 25.12 42.32 -81.47
C MET A 368 26.40 43.02 -81.95
N ALA A 369 27.58 42.57 -81.51
CA ALA A 369 28.85 43.12 -81.99
C ALA A 369 29.15 42.72 -83.45
N GLU A 370 28.83 41.48 -83.85
CA GLU A 370 28.92 41.00 -85.23
C GLU A 370 27.94 41.75 -86.16
N GLU A 371 26.68 41.91 -85.74
CA GLU A 371 25.66 42.69 -86.45
C GLU A 371 26.08 44.16 -86.59
N ARG A 372 26.55 44.79 -85.50
CA ARG A 372 27.10 46.16 -85.54
C ARG A 372 28.28 46.28 -86.50
N ASN A 373 29.19 45.31 -86.51
CA ASN A 373 30.33 45.30 -87.44
C ASN A 373 29.88 45.13 -88.90
N LYS A 374 28.85 44.30 -89.14
CA LYS A 374 28.22 44.13 -90.46
C LYS A 374 27.57 45.43 -90.94
N TYR A 375 26.78 46.11 -90.08
CA TYR A 375 26.20 47.41 -90.40
C TYR A 375 27.27 48.50 -90.63
N LEU A 376 28.36 48.51 -89.87
CA LEU A 376 29.47 49.43 -90.10
C LEU A 376 30.12 49.21 -91.48
N ALA A 377 30.34 47.95 -91.88
CA ALA A 377 30.86 47.62 -93.21
C ALA A 377 29.89 48.02 -94.33
N GLU A 378 28.58 47.79 -94.14
CA GLU A 378 27.55 48.18 -95.10
C GLU A 378 27.42 49.70 -95.25
N ILE A 379 27.46 50.44 -94.13
CA ILE A 379 27.53 51.91 -94.10
C ILE A 379 28.79 52.40 -94.85
N GLU A 380 29.92 51.75 -94.68
CA GLU A 380 31.16 52.13 -95.35
C GLU A 380 31.11 51.84 -96.87
N ASP A 381 30.50 50.74 -97.29
CA ASP A 381 30.27 50.46 -98.71
C ASP A 381 29.21 51.38 -99.35
N LEU A 382 28.19 51.78 -98.60
CA LEU A 382 27.26 52.84 -99.00
C LEU A 382 27.97 54.19 -99.11
N LYS A 383 28.86 54.56 -98.17
CA LYS A 383 29.70 55.76 -98.27
C LYS A 383 30.56 55.73 -99.53
N LYS A 384 31.27 54.63 -99.82
CA LYS A 384 32.05 54.47 -101.07
C LYS A 384 31.18 54.63 -102.33
N LYS A 385 29.95 54.09 -102.33
CA LYS A 385 28.99 54.28 -103.44
C LYS A 385 28.55 55.74 -103.57
N CYS A 386 28.24 56.42 -102.47
CA CYS A 386 27.92 57.84 -102.43
C CYS A 386 29.09 58.73 -102.86
N GLU A 387 30.31 58.43 -102.45
CA GLU A 387 31.53 59.12 -102.90
C GLU A 387 31.76 58.92 -104.40
N LYS A 388 31.55 57.69 -104.91
CA LYS A 388 31.63 57.40 -106.35
C LYS A 388 30.55 58.15 -107.14
N LEU A 389 29.32 58.20 -106.65
CA LEU A 389 28.23 58.99 -107.25
C LEU A 389 28.52 60.49 -107.20
N ASN A 390 29.00 61.03 -106.07
CA ASN A 390 29.44 62.42 -105.95
C ASN A 390 30.61 62.73 -106.88
N GLY A 391 31.53 61.78 -107.08
CA GLY A 391 32.60 61.85 -108.07
C GLY A 391 32.05 61.95 -109.50
N ILE A 392 31.09 61.08 -109.86
CA ILE A 392 30.40 61.12 -111.16
C ILE A 392 29.63 62.44 -111.34
N ILE A 393 28.93 62.94 -110.32
CA ILE A 393 28.21 64.22 -110.37
C ILE A 393 29.18 65.38 -110.59
N LYS A 394 30.29 65.45 -109.86
CA LYS A 394 31.35 66.44 -110.08
C LYS A 394 31.97 66.33 -111.47
N GLN A 395 32.19 65.11 -111.96
CA GLN A 395 32.75 64.85 -113.29
C GLN A 395 31.78 65.24 -114.42
N MET A 396 30.47 65.00 -114.24
CA MET A 396 29.42 65.48 -115.15
C MET A 396 29.29 67.01 -115.12
N GLN A 397 29.40 67.64 -113.96
CA GLN A 397 29.44 69.11 -113.84
C GLN A 397 30.67 69.72 -114.53
N GLN A 398 31.81 69.02 -114.53
CA GLN A 398 33.02 69.46 -115.26
C GLN A 398 32.98 69.17 -116.77
N GLN A 399 32.08 68.31 -117.27
CA GLN A 399 31.97 67.94 -118.70
C GLN A 399 30.90 68.71 -119.49
N GLY A 400 30.56 69.93 -119.08
CA GLY A 400 30.01 70.91 -120.03
C GLY A 400 28.52 70.80 -120.36
N ARG A 401 27.67 70.44 -119.39
CA ARG A 401 26.26 70.87 -119.39
C ARG A 401 25.94 71.69 -118.14
N GLY A 402 26.44 72.92 -118.11
CA GLY A 402 25.93 73.93 -117.19
C GLY A 402 24.49 74.26 -117.55
N ILE A 403 23.55 74.04 -116.63
CA ILE A 403 22.18 74.54 -116.73
C ILE A 403 22.15 75.92 -116.03
N PRO A 404 21.66 76.98 -116.68
CA PRO A 404 21.72 78.32 -116.13
C PRO A 404 20.54 78.64 -115.19
N GLN A 405 20.85 79.47 -114.19
CA GLN A 405 20.08 80.66 -113.81
C GLN A 405 18.58 80.52 -113.43
N GLY A 406 18.32 80.67 -112.12
CA GLY A 406 17.15 81.43 -111.66
C GLY A 406 15.81 80.71 -111.51
N LEU A 407 15.71 79.81 -110.52
CA LEU A 407 14.42 79.42 -109.95
C LEU A 407 14.53 79.27 -108.43
N ALA A 408 14.58 80.40 -107.73
CA ALA A 408 14.53 80.44 -106.27
C ALA A 408 13.07 80.49 -105.81
N GLY A 409 12.44 79.32 -105.62
CA GLY A 409 11.07 79.25 -105.12
C GLY A 409 10.43 77.86 -105.11
N ALA A 410 10.16 77.39 -103.89
CA ALA A 410 9.24 76.30 -103.50
C ALA A 410 9.69 74.83 -103.69
N VAL A 411 9.38 74.01 -102.65
CA VAL A 411 9.37 72.52 -102.61
C VAL A 411 10.79 71.89 -102.73
N GLU A 412 11.35 71.08 -101.83
CA GLU A 412 10.99 70.50 -100.51
C GLU A 412 12.31 69.92 -99.90
N THR A 413 12.44 69.23 -98.74
CA THR A 413 11.56 68.76 -97.65
C THR A 413 12.26 69.05 -96.30
N GLY A 414 11.55 69.04 -95.16
CA GLY A 414 12.16 69.08 -93.82
C GLY A 414 11.39 68.25 -92.80
N TYR A 415 11.79 66.98 -92.62
CA TYR A 415 11.19 66.09 -91.62
C TYR A 415 11.56 66.55 -90.19
N ALA A 416 10.63 67.26 -89.54
CA ALA A 416 10.57 67.39 -88.10
C ALA A 416 9.69 66.25 -87.53
N GLY A 417 10.10 65.68 -86.40
CA GLY A 417 9.47 64.46 -85.87
C GLY A 417 8.06 64.66 -85.31
N GLY A 418 7.30 63.56 -85.27
CA GLY A 418 5.93 63.53 -84.78
C GLY A 418 5.11 62.43 -85.46
N GLU A 419 5.58 61.17 -85.38
CA GLU A 419 4.77 60.03 -85.82
C GLU A 419 3.66 59.77 -84.79
N GLY A 420 2.43 59.65 -85.29
CA GLY A 420 1.29 59.13 -84.55
C GLY A 420 0.76 57.87 -85.23
N GLU A 421 0.50 56.86 -84.41
CA GLU A 421 -0.47 55.76 -84.58
C GLU A 421 -0.55 55.03 -85.94
N LEU A 422 -0.08 53.77 -85.94
CA LEU A 422 -0.82 52.66 -86.58
C LEU A 422 -0.44 51.30 -85.98
N GLU A 423 -1.46 50.58 -85.51
CA GLU A 423 -1.64 49.14 -85.26
C GLU A 423 -0.40 48.20 -85.18
N GLY A 424 -0.22 47.61 -84.00
CA GLY A 424 0.07 46.18 -83.81
C GLY A 424 -0.89 45.70 -82.71
N ASP A 425 -1.81 44.77 -82.93
CA ASP A 425 -1.67 43.38 -83.38
C ASP A 425 -1.09 42.46 -82.28
N GLU A 426 -2.04 41.85 -81.57
CA GLU A 426 -2.02 40.61 -80.78
C GLU A 426 -0.78 40.22 -79.95
N SER A 427 -0.93 40.26 -78.62
CA SER A 427 -1.08 39.02 -77.84
C SER A 427 -1.56 39.31 -76.42
N GLU A 428 -2.68 38.70 -76.04
CA GLU A 428 -3.14 38.63 -74.65
C GLU A 428 -2.20 37.73 -73.84
N TYR A 429 -1.78 38.21 -72.67
CA TYR A 429 -1.37 37.34 -71.57
C TYR A 429 -2.34 37.61 -70.41
N GLU A 430 -3.29 36.69 -70.29
CA GLU A 430 -4.34 36.62 -69.28
C GLU A 430 -3.72 36.05 -67.99
N ASP A 431 -3.34 36.94 -67.07
CA ASP A 431 -3.02 36.55 -65.68
C ASP A 431 -4.36 36.40 -64.93
N GLU A 432 -4.87 35.17 -64.85
CA GLU A 432 -6.04 34.81 -64.04
C GLU A 432 -5.77 35.08 -62.55
N TYR A 433 -6.39 36.14 -62.03
CA TYR A 433 -6.59 36.31 -60.58
C TYR A 433 -7.89 35.59 -60.18
N ASP A 434 -7.79 34.32 -59.82
CA ASP A 434 -8.91 33.60 -59.22
C ASP A 434 -8.98 33.91 -57.71
N GLU A 435 -10.09 34.52 -57.31
CA GLU A 435 -10.42 34.91 -55.93
C GLU A 435 -11.53 33.99 -55.40
N GLU A 436 -11.15 32.90 -54.72
CA GLU A 436 -11.98 32.23 -53.70
C GLU A 436 -11.05 31.83 -52.53
N GLY A 437 -11.44 31.88 -51.25
CA GLY A 437 -12.75 32.21 -50.68
C GLY A 437 -13.07 31.26 -49.52
N ASP A 438 -12.83 31.70 -48.27
CA ASP A 438 -13.07 30.98 -46.99
C ASP A 438 -12.37 29.59 -46.85
N GLU A 439 -11.87 29.13 -45.71
CA GLU A 439 -12.51 29.04 -44.39
C GLU A 439 -11.50 29.03 -43.22
N GLU A 440 -12.08 29.02 -42.02
CA GLU A 440 -11.54 29.14 -40.67
C GLU A 440 -10.18 28.46 -40.35
N VAL A 441 -9.33 29.22 -39.65
CA VAL A 441 -8.16 28.71 -38.93
C VAL A 441 -8.64 28.05 -37.62
N SER A 442 -8.83 26.74 -37.63
CA SER A 442 -8.96 25.94 -36.41
C SER A 442 -7.61 25.43 -35.93
N ASP A 443 -7.35 25.69 -34.64
CA ASP A 443 -6.30 25.10 -33.83
C ASP A 443 -6.47 23.57 -33.70
N GLU A 444 -5.45 22.79 -34.07
CA GLU A 444 -4.93 21.64 -33.31
C GLU A 444 -3.57 21.20 -33.89
N GLY A 445 -2.70 20.63 -33.05
CA GLY A 445 -1.29 20.44 -33.38
C GLY A 445 -0.94 19.06 -33.94
N ASP A 446 -0.20 19.03 -35.05
CA ASP A 446 0.41 17.80 -35.59
C ASP A 446 1.80 17.54 -34.99
N GLU A 447 1.89 16.45 -34.24
CA GLU A 447 3.12 15.88 -33.70
C GLU A 447 3.65 14.85 -34.73
N TYR A 448 4.85 15.07 -35.26
CA TYR A 448 5.40 14.24 -36.34
C TYR A 448 5.89 12.87 -35.82
N ASP A 449 5.19 11.82 -36.24
CA ASP A 449 5.63 10.42 -36.15
C ASP A 449 6.60 10.10 -37.30
N ASP A 450 7.73 9.45 -36.99
CA ASP A 450 8.76 9.04 -37.95
C ASP A 450 9.32 7.66 -37.54
N GLU A 451 8.60 6.61 -37.92
CA GLU A 451 9.11 5.23 -37.88
C GLU A 451 10.27 5.08 -38.88
N THR A 452 11.43 4.53 -38.48
CA THR A 452 12.31 3.75 -39.40
C THR A 452 13.31 2.84 -38.66
N GLU A 453 13.33 1.57 -39.09
CA GLU A 453 14.39 0.54 -39.02
C GLU A 453 14.61 -0.35 -37.76
N ASP A 454 14.12 -1.59 -37.91
CA ASP A 454 14.68 -2.85 -37.40
C ASP A 454 16.20 -2.98 -37.63
N GLU A 455 16.93 -3.50 -36.63
CA GLU A 455 18.04 -4.43 -36.88
C GLU A 455 17.97 -5.64 -35.93
N GLN A 456 17.86 -6.84 -36.51
CA GLN A 456 17.97 -8.11 -35.80
C GLN A 456 19.44 -8.43 -35.48
N GLN A 457 19.78 -8.68 -34.21
CA GLN A 457 21.01 -9.40 -33.86
C GLN A 457 20.77 -10.59 -32.93
N MET A 458 21.37 -11.73 -33.31
CA MET A 458 21.24 -13.01 -32.62
C MET A 458 21.82 -12.95 -31.20
N GLN A 459 20.99 -13.29 -30.20
CA GLN A 459 21.45 -13.36 -28.82
C GLN A 459 22.13 -14.70 -28.52
N GLN A 460 23.46 -14.74 -28.63
CA GLN A 460 24.28 -15.91 -28.32
C GLN A 460 24.64 -15.94 -26.82
N HIS A 461 24.21 -17.01 -26.14
CA HIS A 461 24.40 -17.25 -24.70
C HIS A 461 25.84 -16.94 -24.20
N HIS A 462 25.97 -15.96 -23.30
CA HIS A 462 27.19 -15.73 -22.52
C HIS A 462 26.84 -15.56 -21.03
N GLN A 463 27.61 -16.20 -20.16
CA GLN A 463 27.46 -16.11 -18.69
C GLN A 463 27.96 -14.76 -18.17
N PRO A 464 27.37 -14.21 -17.09
CA PRO A 464 27.83 -12.95 -16.50
C PRO A 464 29.21 -13.10 -15.84
N GLN A 465 30.21 -12.40 -16.37
CA GLN A 465 31.48 -12.15 -15.69
C GLN A 465 31.36 -10.91 -14.78
N PRO A 466 31.93 -10.93 -13.57
CA PRO A 466 31.86 -9.79 -12.65
C PRO A 466 32.83 -8.68 -13.12
N TYR A 467 32.30 -7.48 -13.35
CA TYR A 467 33.11 -6.30 -13.72
C TYR A 467 33.33 -5.38 -12.52
N GLY A 468 34.59 -5.14 -12.17
CA GLY A 468 35.01 -4.19 -11.14
C GLY A 468 36.32 -4.59 -10.45
N PRO A 469 37.28 -3.67 -10.23
CA PRO A 469 38.52 -3.99 -9.51
C PRO A 469 38.25 -4.35 -8.05
N GLU A 470 39.03 -5.29 -7.50
CA GLU A 470 38.90 -5.72 -6.10
C GLU A 470 39.06 -4.55 -5.12
N ARG A 471 38.17 -4.49 -4.13
CA ARG A 471 38.21 -3.48 -3.07
C ARG A 471 39.44 -3.73 -2.17
N PRO A 472 40.25 -2.71 -1.84
CA PRO A 472 41.39 -2.89 -0.94
C PRO A 472 40.97 -3.46 0.43
N PRO A 473 41.77 -4.33 1.05
CA PRO A 473 41.47 -4.87 2.37
C PRO A 473 41.46 -3.77 3.44
N PRO A 474 40.59 -3.84 4.45
CA PRO A 474 40.57 -2.86 5.54
C PRO A 474 41.88 -2.92 6.35
N PRO A 475 42.36 -1.78 6.88
CA PRO A 475 43.58 -1.75 7.68
C PRO A 475 43.44 -2.58 8.96
N ALA A 476 44.48 -3.35 9.28
CA ALA A 476 44.50 -4.21 10.46
C ALA A 476 44.38 -3.41 11.77
N PRO A 477 43.65 -3.90 12.79
CA PRO A 477 43.55 -3.23 14.08
C PRO A 477 44.92 -3.20 14.78
N ALA A 478 45.27 -2.04 15.36
CA ALA A 478 46.51 -1.85 16.09
C ALA A 478 46.61 -2.79 17.31
N PRO A 479 47.81 -3.30 17.66
CA PRO A 479 47.99 -4.21 18.78
C PRO A 479 47.68 -3.52 20.11
N ALA A 480 46.86 -4.17 20.94
CA ALA A 480 46.59 -3.72 22.30
C ALA A 480 47.87 -3.79 23.19
N PRO A 481 48.06 -2.85 24.14
CA PRO A 481 49.24 -2.82 24.97
C PRO A 481 49.29 -4.04 25.91
N VAL A 482 50.44 -4.73 25.91
CA VAL A 482 50.69 -5.90 26.76
C VAL A 482 50.83 -5.47 28.22
N ALA A 483 49.87 -5.88 29.06
CA ALA A 483 49.96 -5.67 30.51
C ALA A 483 51.03 -6.58 31.12
N THR A 484 52.16 -6.00 31.52
CA THR A 484 53.23 -6.68 32.26
C THR A 484 52.76 -7.07 33.67
N LYS A 485 52.51 -8.38 33.88
CA LYS A 485 52.36 -8.93 35.24
C LYS A 485 53.72 -8.96 35.94
N ALA A 486 53.99 -7.97 36.78
CA ALA A 486 55.07 -8.07 37.77
C ALA A 486 54.66 -9.09 38.85
N ALA A 487 55.44 -10.18 38.97
CA ALA A 487 55.29 -11.13 40.07
C ALA A 487 56.04 -10.62 41.30
N LEU A 488 55.31 -10.20 42.33
CA LEU A 488 55.87 -9.89 43.65
C LEU A 488 55.70 -11.11 44.56
N THR A 489 56.82 -11.78 44.83
CA THR A 489 56.92 -12.86 45.80
C THR A 489 56.97 -12.27 47.20
N ALA A 490 56.10 -12.71 48.11
CA ALA A 490 56.15 -12.34 49.53
C ALA A 490 56.00 -13.60 50.40
N ASN A 491 57.06 -13.92 51.15
CA ASN A 491 57.09 -14.96 52.18
C ASN A 491 56.63 -14.40 53.54
N GLY A 492 56.11 -15.27 54.40
CA GLY A 492 55.66 -14.96 55.77
C GLY A 492 54.20 -15.41 55.95
N ALA A 493 53.87 -16.62 56.43
CA ALA A 493 54.22 -17.22 57.72
C ALA A 493 53.86 -16.31 58.91
N TYR A 494 52.75 -16.62 59.61
CA TYR A 494 52.73 -16.93 61.06
C TYR A 494 51.32 -17.33 61.57
N GLN A 495 51.29 -18.42 62.35
CA GLN A 495 50.38 -18.78 63.46
C GLN A 495 48.84 -18.72 63.34
N LEU A 496 48.24 -19.92 63.39
CA LEU A 496 47.38 -20.40 64.49
C LEU A 496 46.75 -19.34 65.43
N CYS A 497 45.42 -19.19 65.36
CA CYS A 497 44.53 -19.65 66.42
C CYS A 497 43.12 -19.91 65.88
#